data_AF-A0A831YFK5-F1
#
_entry.id   AF-A0A831YFK5-F1
#
_cell.length_a   1.000
_cell.length_b   1.000
_cell.length_c   1.000
_cell.angle_alpha   90.00
_cell.angle_beta   90.00
_cell.angle_gamma   90.00
#
_symmetry.space_group_name_H-M   'P 1'
#
loop_
_entity.id
_entity.type
_entity.pdbx_description
1 polymer ?
#
loop_
_entity_poly.entity_id
_entity_poly.type
_entity_poly.pdbx_seq_one_letter_code
_entity_poly.pdbx_strand_id
1 'polypeptide(L)'
;MELNKIKQRLELALRPVEKPPTLEEVLEQVSTHGVLRGPVDWVFEGWKLYVEYATQKVAEAFPLSEEEREQLLQFRDAAVDVLDRAQRQAKKKLQSLYRALLDGTYRLEGNRLYAPDGAYVMLDRTAHILIHGVGAAARFPDVLKLPREKLKLLQLGWEASDESRHGKCKYAKMKTSRTWQVFAWAAARYGEILITAPTLNLTKDGASILFGLISRWKIKTPKEEAVKKALTNPLSVLTMWLGDGVKSGRSIRRRYAIVEISSRIPLSPVKTRNGTYIVGRRELIMQMLNAAQEYGRLLDTLQSDKWLYLKTLAEALRHSRPPPVKITIARTAFGLRLQSHGGCAVYAVFRTRNEDEAKAVAAALEELGIRHNTLHDGKYYMVYIATTELARLAQKDQETARKITEFLHLRKDKPCARRLTNSLFPSF
;
A
#
# COMPACT_ATOMS: atom_id res chain seq x y z
N MET A 1 -21.68 -20.33 -3.46
CA MET A 1 -21.70 -19.44 -4.65
C MET A 1 -22.69 -20.03 -5.62
N GLU A 2 -23.68 -19.24 -6.06
CA GLU A 2 -24.73 -19.71 -6.98
C GLU A 2 -24.17 -20.23 -8.30
N LEU A 3 -24.75 -21.31 -8.85
CA LEU A 3 -24.36 -21.90 -10.14
C LEU A 3 -24.46 -20.87 -11.28
N ASN A 4 -25.51 -20.06 -11.29
CA ASN A 4 -25.66 -19.01 -12.31
C ASN A 4 -24.47 -18.01 -12.29
N LYS A 5 -23.95 -17.70 -11.10
CA LYS A 5 -22.77 -16.83 -10.97
C LYS A 5 -21.51 -17.50 -11.51
N ILE A 6 -21.37 -18.83 -11.44
CA ILE A 6 -20.20 -19.51 -12.00
C ILE A 6 -20.24 -19.54 -13.52
N LYS A 7 -21.43 -19.78 -14.10
CA LYS A 7 -21.66 -19.72 -15.53
C LYS A 7 -21.28 -18.35 -16.10
N GLN A 8 -21.78 -17.27 -15.50
CA GLN A 8 -21.42 -15.90 -15.89
C GLN A 8 -19.91 -15.64 -15.84
N ARG A 9 -19.21 -16.13 -14.82
CA ARG A 9 -17.75 -15.96 -14.70
C ARG A 9 -16.99 -16.74 -15.78
N LEU A 10 -17.46 -17.93 -16.14
CA LEU A 10 -16.88 -18.73 -17.23
C LEU A 10 -17.13 -18.07 -18.59
N GLU A 11 -18.32 -17.54 -18.83
CA GLU A 11 -18.64 -16.77 -20.05
C GLU A 11 -17.74 -15.54 -20.19
N LEU A 12 -17.54 -14.77 -19.11
CA LEU A 12 -16.61 -13.65 -19.11
C LEU A 12 -15.16 -14.08 -19.39
N ALA A 13 -14.72 -15.20 -18.83
CA ALA A 13 -13.37 -15.73 -19.04
C ALA A 13 -13.16 -16.29 -20.45
N LEU A 14 -14.20 -16.84 -21.09
CA LEU A 14 -14.15 -17.44 -22.43
C LEU A 14 -14.59 -16.48 -23.54
N ARG A 15 -14.94 -15.23 -23.21
CA ARG A 15 -15.37 -14.23 -24.19
C ARG A 15 -14.31 -14.09 -25.30
N PRO A 16 -14.72 -14.12 -26.59
CA PRO A 16 -13.80 -13.89 -27.69
C PRO A 16 -13.07 -12.54 -27.56
N VAL A 17 -11.80 -12.54 -27.92
CA VAL A 17 -10.97 -11.34 -27.95
C VAL A 17 -10.94 -10.84 -29.38
N GLU A 18 -11.53 -9.67 -29.63
CA GLU A 18 -11.61 -9.08 -30.99
C GLU A 18 -10.25 -8.56 -31.47
N LYS A 19 -9.45 -8.00 -30.54
CA LYS A 19 -8.10 -7.51 -30.80
C LYS A 19 -7.17 -7.89 -29.64
N PRO A 20 -5.93 -8.30 -29.91
CA PRO A 20 -4.93 -8.49 -28.86
C PRO A 20 -4.77 -7.23 -27.99
N PRO A 21 -4.42 -7.39 -26.70
CA PRO A 21 -4.10 -6.25 -25.85
C PRO A 21 -3.01 -5.38 -26.45
N THR A 22 -3.16 -4.06 -26.32
CA THR A 22 -2.06 -3.12 -26.51
C THR A 22 -1.27 -2.94 -25.23
N LEU A 23 -0.02 -2.48 -25.34
CA LEU A 23 0.79 -2.19 -24.15
C LEU A 23 0.17 -1.06 -23.32
N GLU A 24 -0.42 -0.03 -23.95
CA GLU A 24 -1.08 1.06 -23.22
C GLU A 24 -2.23 0.55 -22.33
N GLU A 25 -3.12 -0.29 -22.87
CA GLU A 25 -4.24 -0.87 -22.13
C GLU A 25 -3.77 -1.72 -20.94
N VAL A 26 -2.70 -2.50 -21.16
CA VAL A 26 -2.08 -3.32 -20.11
C VAL A 26 -1.54 -2.42 -19.00
N LEU A 27 -0.77 -1.37 -19.34
CA LEU A 27 -0.18 -0.46 -18.37
C LEU A 27 -1.24 0.37 -17.63
N GLU A 28 -2.35 0.72 -18.29
CA GLU A 28 -3.49 1.37 -17.64
C GLU A 28 -4.12 0.47 -16.57
N GLN A 29 -4.38 -0.80 -16.89
CA GLN A 29 -4.90 -1.75 -15.90
C GLN A 29 -3.91 -1.98 -14.75
N VAL A 30 -2.61 -2.11 -15.06
CA VAL A 30 -1.56 -2.32 -14.04
C VAL A 30 -1.43 -1.11 -13.12
N SER A 31 -1.38 0.10 -13.65
CA SER A 31 -1.23 1.32 -12.83
C SER A 31 -2.49 1.67 -12.03
N THR A 32 -3.68 1.27 -12.51
CA THR A 32 -4.96 1.56 -11.84
C THR A 32 -5.31 0.49 -10.80
N HIS A 33 -5.21 -0.78 -11.18
CA HIS A 33 -5.73 -1.92 -10.42
C HIS A 33 -4.63 -2.83 -9.86
N GLY A 34 -3.42 -2.74 -10.40
CA GLY A 34 -2.29 -3.61 -10.06
C GLY A 34 -2.39 -5.02 -10.67
N VAL A 35 -3.55 -5.42 -11.20
CA VAL A 35 -3.87 -6.78 -11.65
C VAL A 35 -4.54 -6.70 -13.02
N LEU A 36 -4.15 -7.59 -13.93
CA LEU A 36 -4.81 -7.76 -15.22
C LEU A 36 -6.06 -8.63 -15.07
N ARG A 37 -7.19 -8.15 -15.59
CA ARG A 37 -8.46 -8.87 -15.61
C ARG A 37 -9.13 -8.78 -16.98
N GLY A 38 -9.74 -9.86 -17.40
CA GLY A 38 -10.45 -9.91 -18.68
C GLY A 38 -10.64 -11.34 -19.19
N PRO A 39 -10.95 -11.51 -20.49
CA PRO A 39 -10.96 -12.82 -21.13
C PRO A 39 -9.61 -13.52 -20.98
N VAL A 40 -9.62 -14.85 -20.92
CA VAL A 40 -8.42 -15.65 -20.68
C VAL A 40 -7.33 -15.36 -21.70
N ASP A 41 -7.68 -15.32 -22.99
CA ASP A 41 -6.71 -15.07 -24.05
C ASP A 41 -6.13 -13.64 -23.97
N TRP A 42 -6.94 -12.65 -23.59
CA TRP A 42 -6.46 -11.27 -23.40
C TRP A 42 -5.51 -11.17 -22.20
N VAL A 43 -5.84 -11.82 -21.08
CA VAL A 43 -5.04 -11.72 -19.85
C VAL A 43 -3.68 -12.37 -20.02
N PHE A 44 -3.59 -13.54 -20.66
CA PHE A 44 -2.31 -14.20 -20.90
C PHE A 44 -1.40 -13.38 -21.83
N GLU A 45 -1.95 -12.84 -22.93
CA GLU A 45 -1.19 -11.93 -23.82
C GLU A 45 -0.78 -10.64 -23.08
N GLY A 46 -1.67 -10.06 -22.29
CA GLY A 46 -1.38 -8.85 -21.53
C GLY A 46 -0.27 -9.06 -20.49
N TRP A 47 -0.21 -10.24 -19.87
CA TRP A 47 0.90 -10.61 -18.98
C TRP A 47 2.23 -10.74 -19.72
N LYS A 48 2.24 -11.34 -20.91
CA LYS A 48 3.46 -11.44 -21.74
C LYS A 48 3.98 -10.06 -22.13
N LEU A 49 3.10 -9.17 -22.62
CA LEU A 49 3.44 -7.77 -22.90
C LEU A 49 4.00 -7.04 -21.69
N TYR A 50 3.39 -7.23 -20.51
CA TYR A 50 3.89 -6.60 -19.29
C TYR A 50 5.25 -7.14 -18.87
N VAL A 51 5.48 -8.46 -18.98
CA VAL A 51 6.77 -9.10 -18.63
C VAL A 51 7.88 -8.58 -19.55
N GLU A 52 7.62 -8.46 -20.86
CA GLU A 52 8.54 -7.86 -21.83
C GLU A 52 8.84 -6.40 -21.48
N TYR A 53 7.79 -5.59 -21.26
CA TYR A 53 7.92 -4.20 -20.84
C TYR A 53 8.76 -4.04 -19.58
N ALA A 54 8.43 -4.78 -18.52
CA ALA A 54 9.09 -4.67 -17.22
C ALA A 54 10.57 -5.05 -17.33
N THR A 55 10.89 -6.14 -18.05
CA THR A 55 12.28 -6.54 -18.30
C THR A 55 13.06 -5.48 -19.06
N GLN A 56 12.50 -4.95 -20.16
CA GLN A 56 13.14 -3.90 -20.93
C GLN A 56 13.38 -2.65 -20.08
N LYS A 57 12.34 -2.17 -19.39
CA LYS A 57 12.43 -0.94 -18.59
C LYS A 57 13.34 -1.07 -17.38
N VAL A 58 13.43 -2.25 -16.77
CA VAL A 58 14.43 -2.51 -15.73
C VAL A 58 15.84 -2.50 -16.30
N ALA A 59 16.07 -3.13 -17.46
CA ALA A 59 17.38 -3.13 -18.11
C ALA A 59 17.84 -1.74 -18.58
N GLU A 60 16.90 -0.86 -18.92
CA GLU A 60 17.16 0.55 -19.27
C GLU A 60 17.40 1.41 -18.02
N ALA A 61 16.65 1.18 -16.94
CA ALA A 61 16.69 2.04 -15.76
C ALA A 61 17.86 1.73 -14.81
N PHE A 62 18.38 0.50 -14.80
CA PHE A 62 19.39 0.07 -13.83
C PHE A 62 20.72 -0.27 -14.50
N PRO A 63 21.86 0.01 -13.83
CA PRO A 63 23.18 -0.29 -14.36
C PRO A 63 23.47 -1.80 -14.20
N LEU A 64 23.01 -2.59 -15.15
CA LEU A 64 23.25 -4.04 -15.22
C LEU A 64 24.48 -4.35 -16.08
N SER A 65 25.31 -5.29 -15.61
CA SER A 65 26.36 -5.90 -16.46
C SER A 65 25.74 -6.73 -17.59
N GLU A 66 26.54 -7.13 -18.58
CA GLU A 66 26.08 -8.01 -19.66
C GLU A 66 25.48 -9.32 -19.12
N GLU A 67 26.18 -9.97 -18.17
CA GLU A 67 25.68 -11.19 -17.52
C GLU A 67 24.35 -10.96 -16.81
N GLU A 68 24.19 -9.82 -16.12
CA GLU A 68 22.93 -9.51 -15.41
C GLU A 68 21.78 -9.19 -16.37
N ARG A 69 22.07 -8.56 -17.51
CA ARG A 69 21.09 -8.37 -18.58
C ARG A 69 20.65 -9.72 -19.15
N GLU A 70 21.58 -10.62 -19.38
CA GLU A 70 21.27 -11.96 -19.86
C GLU A 70 20.43 -12.74 -18.85
N GLN A 71 20.77 -12.69 -17.55
CA GLN A 71 19.95 -13.30 -16.48
C GLN A 71 18.52 -12.75 -16.48
N LEU A 72 18.34 -11.42 -16.65
CA LEU A 72 17.01 -10.81 -16.71
C LEU A 72 16.21 -11.25 -17.94
N LEU A 73 16.87 -11.41 -19.10
CA LEU A 73 16.26 -11.92 -20.32
C LEU A 73 15.85 -13.40 -20.16
N GLN A 74 16.71 -14.23 -19.57
CA GLN A 74 16.36 -15.62 -19.25
C GLN A 74 15.18 -15.72 -18.27
N PHE A 75 15.11 -14.81 -17.29
CA PHE A 75 13.95 -14.72 -16.38
C PHE A 75 12.66 -14.35 -17.11
N ARG A 76 12.72 -13.40 -18.06
CA ARG A 76 11.60 -13.05 -18.95
C ARG A 76 11.14 -14.28 -19.73
N ASP A 77 12.06 -14.98 -20.38
CA ASP A 77 11.74 -16.12 -21.24
C ASP A 77 11.11 -17.27 -20.43
N ALA A 78 11.63 -17.53 -19.23
CA ALA A 78 11.04 -18.49 -18.30
C ALA A 78 9.62 -18.10 -17.86
N ALA A 79 9.36 -16.82 -17.61
CA ALA A 79 8.03 -16.34 -17.25
C ALA A 79 7.04 -16.45 -18.42
N VAL A 80 7.48 -16.13 -19.65
CA VAL A 80 6.67 -16.26 -20.88
C VAL A 80 6.33 -17.73 -21.16
N ASP A 81 7.30 -18.64 -21.07
CA ASP A 81 7.05 -20.07 -21.25
C ASP A 81 6.07 -20.64 -20.20
N VAL A 82 6.19 -20.20 -18.94
CA VAL A 82 5.22 -20.54 -17.89
C VAL A 82 3.82 -20.05 -18.24
N LEU A 83 3.68 -18.84 -18.79
CA LEU A 83 2.40 -18.29 -19.23
C LEU A 83 1.80 -19.09 -20.39
N ASP A 84 2.57 -19.40 -21.43
CA ASP A 84 2.07 -20.15 -22.59
C ASP A 84 1.61 -21.56 -22.23
N ARG A 85 2.39 -22.27 -21.39
CA ARG A 85 2.00 -23.61 -20.89
C ARG A 85 0.77 -23.54 -19.99
N ALA A 86 0.67 -22.52 -19.14
CA ALA A 86 -0.48 -22.30 -18.28
C ALA A 86 -1.74 -21.94 -19.07
N GLN A 87 -1.65 -21.14 -20.14
CA GLN A 87 -2.78 -20.74 -20.99
C GLN A 87 -3.44 -21.95 -21.63
N ARG A 88 -2.64 -22.85 -22.23
CA ARG A 88 -3.15 -24.07 -22.88
C ARG A 88 -3.96 -24.92 -21.91
N GLN A 89 -3.43 -25.12 -20.70
CA GLN A 89 -4.11 -25.91 -19.67
C GLN A 89 -5.36 -25.20 -19.14
N ALA A 90 -5.28 -23.89 -18.89
CA ALA A 90 -6.40 -23.09 -18.41
C ALA A 90 -7.57 -23.09 -19.39
N LYS A 91 -7.30 -22.85 -20.69
CA LYS A 91 -8.30 -22.80 -21.75
C LYS A 91 -9.02 -24.14 -21.91
N LYS A 92 -8.26 -25.25 -21.93
CA LYS A 92 -8.84 -26.61 -21.98
C LYS A 92 -9.81 -26.85 -20.82
N LYS A 93 -9.39 -26.53 -19.59
CA LYS A 93 -10.22 -26.72 -18.39
C LYS A 93 -11.46 -25.82 -18.39
N LEU A 94 -11.32 -24.55 -18.79
CA LEU A 94 -12.45 -23.61 -18.90
C LEU A 94 -13.50 -24.10 -19.89
N GLN A 95 -13.08 -24.54 -21.07
CA GLN A 95 -13.98 -25.04 -22.12
C GLN A 95 -14.72 -26.30 -21.66
N SER A 96 -14.01 -27.24 -21.02
CA SER A 96 -14.63 -28.45 -20.46
C SER A 96 -15.69 -28.11 -19.40
N LEU A 97 -15.37 -27.22 -18.47
CA LEU A 97 -16.30 -26.77 -17.42
C LEU A 97 -17.52 -26.03 -17.98
N TYR A 98 -17.31 -25.19 -18.98
CA TYR A 98 -18.39 -24.46 -19.62
C TYR A 98 -19.35 -25.39 -20.36
N ARG A 99 -18.83 -26.36 -21.13
CA ARG A 99 -19.65 -27.40 -21.79
C ARG A 99 -20.42 -28.24 -20.78
N ALA A 100 -19.75 -28.70 -19.72
CA ALA A 100 -20.41 -29.48 -18.68
C ALA A 100 -21.59 -28.74 -18.01
N LEU A 101 -21.50 -27.42 -17.87
CA LEU A 101 -22.58 -26.58 -17.37
C LEU A 101 -23.72 -26.38 -18.37
N LEU A 102 -23.42 -26.25 -19.67
CA LEU A 102 -24.44 -26.14 -20.72
C LEU A 102 -25.22 -27.44 -20.89
N ASP A 103 -24.52 -28.57 -20.88
CA ASP A 103 -25.08 -29.88 -21.13
C ASP A 103 -25.71 -30.51 -19.87
N GLY A 104 -25.54 -29.87 -18.70
CA GLY A 104 -26.03 -30.40 -17.42
C GLY A 104 -25.28 -31.65 -16.92
N THR A 105 -24.09 -31.94 -17.47
CA THR A 105 -23.29 -33.14 -17.16
C THR A 105 -22.28 -32.96 -16.03
N TYR A 106 -22.29 -31.80 -15.37
CA TYR A 106 -21.37 -31.50 -14.27
C TYR A 106 -21.72 -32.26 -12.99
N ARG A 107 -20.71 -32.49 -12.15
CA ARG A 107 -20.88 -33.06 -10.80
C ARG A 107 -20.46 -32.06 -9.74
N LEU A 108 -21.30 -31.84 -8.74
CA LEU A 108 -20.98 -31.01 -7.56
C LEU A 108 -20.58 -31.91 -6.38
N GLU A 109 -19.40 -31.67 -5.82
CA GLU A 109 -18.93 -32.31 -4.59
C GLU A 109 -18.36 -31.26 -3.65
N GLY A 110 -19.02 -31.04 -2.52
CA GLY A 110 -18.63 -30.02 -1.54
C GLY A 110 -18.51 -28.63 -2.19
N ASN A 111 -17.30 -28.07 -2.18
CA ASN A 111 -17.00 -26.77 -2.79
C ASN A 111 -16.37 -26.89 -4.18
N ARG A 112 -16.60 -27.97 -4.92
CA ARG A 112 -16.02 -28.18 -6.25
C ARG A 112 -17.10 -28.54 -7.26
N LEU A 113 -16.95 -27.98 -8.47
CA LEU A 113 -17.72 -28.36 -9.65
C LEU A 113 -16.79 -29.04 -10.63
N TYR A 114 -17.14 -30.26 -11.01
CA TYR A 114 -16.37 -31.13 -11.90
C TYR A 114 -17.04 -31.22 -13.27
N ALA A 115 -16.22 -31.21 -14.31
CA ALA A 115 -16.56 -31.66 -15.65
C ALA A 115 -16.28 -33.17 -15.82
N PRO A 116 -16.87 -33.84 -16.82
CA PRO A 116 -16.67 -35.27 -17.05
C PRO A 116 -15.22 -35.71 -17.26
N ASP A 117 -14.36 -34.83 -17.80
CA ASP A 117 -12.94 -35.09 -18.02
C ASP A 117 -12.07 -34.91 -16.75
N GLY A 118 -12.70 -34.68 -15.60
CA GLY A 118 -12.04 -34.46 -14.31
C GLY A 118 -11.53 -33.04 -14.10
N ALA A 119 -11.69 -32.12 -15.06
CA ALA A 119 -11.44 -30.70 -14.81
C ALA A 119 -12.41 -30.18 -13.73
N TYR A 120 -11.93 -29.36 -12.81
CA TYR A 120 -12.79 -28.80 -11.78
C TYR A 120 -12.48 -27.34 -11.45
N VAL A 121 -13.50 -26.63 -11.02
CA VAL A 121 -13.41 -25.29 -10.43
C VAL A 121 -13.70 -25.38 -8.93
N MET A 122 -12.87 -24.73 -8.12
CA MET A 122 -13.10 -24.58 -6.69
C MET A 122 -14.00 -23.36 -6.45
N LEU A 123 -15.07 -23.55 -5.69
CA LEU A 123 -16.15 -22.60 -5.41
C LEU A 123 -15.99 -21.95 -4.03
N ASP A 124 -14.81 -21.41 -3.73
CA ASP A 124 -14.54 -20.67 -2.49
C ASP A 124 -14.96 -19.18 -2.62
N ARG A 125 -14.32 -18.27 -1.88
CA ARG A 125 -14.58 -16.81 -2.01
C ARG A 125 -14.33 -16.32 -3.44
N THR A 126 -13.29 -16.83 -4.09
CA THR A 126 -12.91 -16.50 -5.46
C THR A 126 -12.78 -17.79 -6.25
N ALA A 127 -13.86 -18.12 -6.98
CA ALA A 127 -13.87 -19.21 -7.97
C ALA A 127 -12.53 -19.34 -8.69
N HIS A 128 -11.93 -20.51 -8.73
CA HIS A 128 -10.64 -20.66 -9.41
C HIS A 128 -10.36 -22.08 -9.88
N ILE A 129 -9.48 -22.17 -10.88
CA ILE A 129 -9.04 -23.41 -11.52
C ILE A 129 -7.56 -23.60 -11.21
N LEU A 130 -7.19 -24.82 -10.80
CA LEU A 130 -5.79 -25.17 -10.56
C LEU A 130 -5.06 -25.50 -11.86
N ILE A 131 -3.83 -25.04 -11.97
CA ILE A 131 -2.90 -25.34 -13.05
C ILE A 131 -1.78 -26.20 -12.45
N HIS A 132 -1.54 -27.37 -13.04
CA HIS A 132 -0.64 -28.39 -12.50
C HIS A 132 0.60 -28.55 -13.38
N GLY A 133 1.75 -28.70 -12.74
CA GLY A 133 3.02 -29.04 -13.41
C GLY A 133 3.63 -27.93 -14.26
N VAL A 134 3.14 -26.68 -14.13
CA VAL A 134 3.66 -25.54 -14.90
C VAL A 134 4.59 -24.69 -14.04
N GLY A 135 5.88 -24.75 -14.36
CA GLY A 135 6.91 -23.92 -13.73
C GLY A 135 8.24 -23.95 -14.48
N ALA A 136 9.07 -22.95 -14.21
CA ALA A 136 10.42 -22.80 -14.76
C ALA A 136 11.32 -22.13 -13.72
N ALA A 137 12.57 -22.56 -13.61
CA ALA A 137 13.57 -21.92 -12.76
C ALA A 137 14.40 -20.95 -13.60
N ALA A 138 14.60 -19.74 -13.10
CA ALA A 138 15.47 -18.76 -13.71
C ALA A 138 16.15 -17.90 -12.66
N ARG A 139 17.27 -17.28 -13.01
CA ARG A 139 18.00 -16.38 -12.13
C ARG A 139 17.54 -14.95 -12.36
N PHE A 140 17.12 -14.27 -11.30
CA PHE A 140 16.87 -12.83 -11.32
C PHE A 140 18.13 -12.09 -10.83
N PRO A 141 18.67 -11.10 -11.57
CA PRO A 141 19.90 -10.41 -11.17
C PRO A 141 19.71 -9.52 -9.93
N ASP A 142 20.80 -9.13 -9.29
CA ASP A 142 20.77 -8.12 -8.21
C ASP A 142 20.64 -6.71 -8.82
N VAL A 143 19.42 -6.38 -9.27
CA VAL A 143 19.10 -5.12 -9.93
C VAL A 143 19.31 -3.91 -9.02
N LEU A 144 19.06 -4.06 -7.73
CA LEU A 144 18.99 -2.93 -6.79
C LEU A 144 20.36 -2.53 -6.24
N LYS A 145 21.35 -3.44 -6.25
CA LYS A 145 22.71 -3.20 -5.73
C LYS A 145 22.72 -2.60 -4.32
N LEU A 146 21.72 -2.97 -3.50
CA LEU A 146 21.53 -2.37 -2.19
C LEU A 146 22.49 -2.96 -1.16
N PRO A 147 22.98 -2.16 -0.21
CA PRO A 147 23.64 -2.70 0.98
C PRO A 147 22.76 -3.74 1.68
N ARG A 148 23.40 -4.78 2.21
CA ARG A 148 22.71 -5.94 2.81
C ARG A 148 21.72 -5.56 3.90
N GLU A 149 21.98 -4.48 4.64
CA GLU A 149 21.09 -3.96 5.68
C GLU A 149 19.78 -3.41 5.11
N LYS A 150 19.84 -2.60 4.04
CA LYS A 150 18.65 -2.08 3.36
C LYS A 150 17.85 -3.20 2.69
N LEU A 151 18.54 -4.16 2.08
CA LEU A 151 17.89 -5.33 1.49
C LEU A 151 17.12 -6.13 2.56
N LYS A 152 17.71 -6.35 3.74
CA LYS A 152 17.03 -7.02 4.87
C LYS A 152 15.77 -6.28 5.31
N LEU A 153 15.76 -4.94 5.28
CA LEU A 153 14.57 -4.16 5.63
C LEU A 153 13.44 -4.35 4.60
N LEU A 154 13.75 -4.37 3.30
CA LEU A 154 12.78 -4.67 2.25
C LEU A 154 12.19 -6.08 2.44
N GLN A 155 13.07 -7.07 2.63
CA GLN A 155 12.71 -8.46 2.85
C GLN A 155 11.84 -8.64 4.10
N LEU A 156 12.16 -7.94 5.19
CA LEU A 156 11.40 -7.99 6.44
C LEU A 156 9.95 -7.54 6.27
N GLY A 157 9.69 -6.49 5.49
CA GLY A 157 8.32 -6.05 5.24
C GLY A 157 7.54 -7.02 4.33
N TRP A 158 8.19 -7.64 3.34
CA TRP A 158 7.59 -8.73 2.57
C TRP A 158 7.27 -9.93 3.48
N GLU A 159 8.22 -10.32 4.34
CA GLU A 159 8.04 -11.35 5.39
C GLU A 159 6.91 -11.02 6.34
N ALA A 160 6.61 -9.74 6.58
CA ALA A 160 5.48 -9.31 7.41
C ALA A 160 4.12 -9.32 6.66
N SER A 161 4.12 -9.46 5.33
CA SER A 161 2.93 -9.27 4.48
C SER A 161 2.53 -10.50 3.63
N ASP A 162 2.62 -10.44 2.30
CA ASP A 162 2.18 -11.53 1.40
C ASP A 162 3.18 -12.71 1.34
N GLU A 163 4.41 -12.53 1.83
CA GLU A 163 5.43 -13.57 1.75
C GLU A 163 5.20 -14.69 2.80
N SER A 164 5.43 -15.92 2.36
CA SER A 164 5.21 -17.14 3.13
C SER A 164 6.39 -18.09 3.02
N ARG A 165 6.41 -19.14 3.85
CA ARG A 165 7.43 -20.18 3.82
C ARG A 165 7.00 -21.33 2.91
N HIS A 166 7.92 -21.78 2.06
CA HIS A 166 7.71 -22.97 1.24
C HIS A 166 8.22 -24.23 1.95
N GLY A 167 7.28 -25.07 2.38
CA GLY A 167 7.55 -26.39 2.93
C GLY A 167 8.50 -26.39 4.13
N LYS A 168 9.14 -27.54 4.37
CA LYS A 168 10.13 -27.71 5.45
C LYS A 168 11.42 -26.92 5.22
N CYS A 169 11.76 -26.60 3.97
CA CYS A 169 12.97 -25.89 3.58
C CYS A 169 12.99 -24.41 4.00
N LYS A 170 11.82 -23.85 4.39
CA LYS A 170 11.64 -22.45 4.81
C LYS A 170 12.06 -21.43 3.75
N TYR A 171 12.06 -21.82 2.48
CA TYR A 171 12.33 -20.93 1.36
C TYR A 171 11.26 -19.84 1.26
N ALA A 172 11.66 -18.64 0.89
CA ALA A 172 10.78 -17.51 0.73
C ALA A 172 9.88 -17.74 -0.49
N LYS A 173 8.57 -17.56 -0.30
CA LYS A 173 7.56 -17.80 -1.32
C LYS A 173 6.56 -16.65 -1.38
N MET A 174 6.35 -16.14 -2.59
CA MET A 174 5.31 -15.18 -2.92
C MET A 174 4.23 -15.84 -3.76
N LYS A 175 2.97 -15.49 -3.52
CA LYS A 175 1.88 -15.72 -4.47
C LYS A 175 1.20 -14.40 -4.75
N THR A 176 1.07 -14.01 -6.01
CA THR A 176 0.45 -12.73 -6.35
C THR A 176 -0.21 -12.76 -7.73
N SER A 177 -1.31 -12.03 -7.86
CA SER A 177 -1.90 -11.70 -9.16
C SER A 177 -1.50 -10.30 -9.62
N ARG A 178 -0.71 -9.57 -8.81
CA ARG A 178 -0.24 -8.23 -9.16
C ARG A 178 1.00 -8.33 -10.04
N THR A 179 0.97 -7.70 -11.19
CA THR A 179 2.01 -7.78 -12.21
C THR A 179 3.35 -7.25 -11.73
N TRP A 180 3.36 -6.01 -11.25
CA TRP A 180 4.56 -5.35 -10.73
C TRP A 180 5.15 -6.05 -9.50
N GLN A 181 4.32 -6.75 -8.71
CA GLN A 181 4.77 -7.40 -7.48
C GLN A 181 5.68 -8.61 -7.77
N VAL A 182 5.57 -9.22 -8.96
CA VAL A 182 6.49 -10.30 -9.40
C VAL A 182 7.93 -9.79 -9.43
N PHE A 183 8.16 -8.69 -10.14
CA PHE A 183 9.49 -8.08 -10.29
C PHE A 183 9.95 -7.38 -9.01
N ALA A 184 9.06 -6.65 -8.33
CA ALA A 184 9.40 -5.96 -7.09
C ALA A 184 9.80 -6.91 -5.95
N TRP A 185 9.18 -8.10 -5.90
CA TRP A 185 9.57 -9.15 -4.96
C TRP A 185 10.85 -9.88 -5.41
N ALA A 186 10.97 -10.21 -6.70
CA ALA A 186 12.17 -10.85 -7.25
C ALA A 186 13.43 -10.00 -7.01
N ALA A 187 13.34 -8.68 -7.13
CA ALA A 187 14.45 -7.78 -6.82
C ALA A 187 14.87 -7.82 -5.34
N ALA A 188 13.94 -8.02 -4.42
CA ALA A 188 14.24 -8.18 -2.98
C ALA A 188 14.71 -9.61 -2.64
N ARG A 189 14.46 -10.59 -3.50
CA ARG A 189 14.77 -12.02 -3.34
C ARG A 189 15.56 -12.56 -4.54
N TYR A 190 16.49 -11.76 -5.06
CA TYR A 190 17.23 -12.03 -6.29
C TYR A 190 18.03 -13.34 -6.21
N GLY A 191 18.52 -13.80 -7.35
CA GLY A 191 19.15 -15.10 -7.51
C GLY A 191 18.18 -16.12 -8.13
N GLU A 192 18.36 -17.39 -7.83
CA GLU A 192 17.54 -18.47 -8.40
C GLU A 192 16.10 -18.42 -7.85
N ILE A 193 15.13 -18.30 -8.77
CA ILE A 193 13.71 -18.23 -8.48
C ILE A 193 12.97 -19.26 -9.35
N LEU A 194 12.17 -20.12 -8.71
CA LEU A 194 11.19 -20.96 -9.38
C LEU A 194 9.91 -20.15 -9.61
N ILE A 195 9.57 -19.95 -10.87
CA ILE A 195 8.37 -19.27 -11.36
C ILE A 195 7.30 -20.32 -11.66
N THR A 196 6.07 -20.09 -11.23
CA THR A 196 4.91 -20.97 -11.46
C THR A 196 3.66 -20.13 -11.70
N ALA A 197 2.68 -20.69 -12.40
CA ALA A 197 1.35 -20.09 -12.56
C ALA A 197 0.28 -21.07 -12.04
N PRO A 198 0.18 -21.29 -10.71
CA PRO A 198 -0.60 -22.39 -10.14
C PRO A 198 -2.12 -22.25 -10.24
N THR A 199 -2.64 -21.06 -10.55
CA THR A 199 -4.09 -20.80 -10.43
C THR A 199 -4.57 -19.76 -11.43
N LEU A 200 -5.72 -20.05 -12.05
CA LEU A 200 -6.54 -19.07 -12.76
C LEU A 200 -7.74 -18.71 -11.89
N ASN A 201 -7.84 -17.45 -11.46
CA ASN A 201 -8.98 -16.94 -10.72
C ASN A 201 -10.08 -16.49 -11.69
N LEU A 202 -11.33 -16.76 -11.34
CA LEU A 202 -12.53 -16.35 -12.05
C LEU A 202 -13.25 -15.28 -11.22
N THR A 203 -13.11 -14.03 -11.64
CA THR A 203 -13.67 -12.87 -10.95
C THR A 203 -14.90 -12.35 -11.69
N LYS A 204 -15.60 -11.39 -11.07
CA LYS A 204 -16.71 -10.68 -11.73
C LYS A 204 -16.26 -9.78 -12.89
N ASP A 205 -14.97 -9.45 -12.96
CA ASP A 205 -14.38 -8.59 -14.00
C ASP A 205 -13.59 -9.43 -15.03
N GLY A 206 -13.78 -10.75 -15.05
CA GLY A 206 -13.04 -11.68 -15.90
C GLY A 206 -12.02 -12.54 -15.15
N ALA A 207 -11.20 -13.27 -15.91
CA ALA A 207 -10.14 -14.11 -15.39
C ALA A 207 -8.94 -13.28 -14.89
N SER A 208 -8.15 -13.84 -13.97
CA SER A 208 -6.85 -13.29 -13.59
C SER A 208 -5.89 -14.41 -13.19
N ILE A 209 -4.60 -14.26 -13.47
CA ILE A 209 -3.59 -15.29 -13.17
C ILE A 209 -2.98 -15.06 -11.78
N LEU A 210 -2.74 -16.13 -11.04
CA LEU A 210 -1.93 -16.11 -9.81
C LEU A 210 -0.55 -16.68 -10.13
N PHE A 211 0.49 -15.86 -10.02
CA PHE A 211 1.88 -16.30 -10.03
C PHE A 211 2.27 -16.85 -8.66
N GLY A 212 3.12 -17.87 -8.67
CA GLY A 212 3.85 -18.35 -7.52
C GLY A 212 5.35 -18.25 -7.77
N LEU A 213 6.06 -17.63 -6.85
CA LEU A 213 7.53 -17.46 -6.91
C LEU A 213 8.14 -18.09 -5.67
N ILE A 214 9.21 -18.86 -5.83
CA ILE A 214 9.96 -19.46 -4.71
C ILE A 214 11.43 -19.17 -4.92
N SER A 215 12.07 -18.48 -3.97
CA SER A 215 13.50 -18.17 -4.03
C SER A 215 14.32 -19.05 -3.09
N ARG A 216 15.64 -19.10 -3.29
CA ARG A 216 16.55 -19.81 -2.39
C ARG A 216 16.80 -19.09 -1.06
N TRP A 217 16.31 -17.87 -0.88
CA TRP A 217 16.37 -17.15 0.39
C TRP A 217 15.51 -17.84 1.44
N LYS A 218 15.98 -17.87 2.70
CA LYS A 218 15.27 -18.54 3.80
C LYS A 218 14.64 -17.53 4.74
N ILE A 219 13.37 -17.71 5.05
CA ILE A 219 12.66 -16.96 6.10
C ILE A 219 12.92 -17.65 7.43
N LYS A 220 13.65 -16.97 8.31
CA LYS A 220 14.01 -17.50 9.64
C LYS A 220 13.04 -17.04 10.72
N THR A 221 12.55 -15.81 10.61
CA THR A 221 11.74 -15.13 11.63
C THR A 221 10.27 -15.54 11.54
N PRO A 222 9.58 -15.88 12.65
CA PRO A 222 8.13 -16.06 12.68
C PRO A 222 7.38 -14.83 12.16
N LYS A 223 6.16 -15.02 11.62
CA LYS A 223 5.39 -13.96 10.96
C LYS A 223 5.08 -12.81 11.92
N GLU A 224 4.70 -13.13 13.15
CA GLU A 224 4.33 -12.19 14.21
C GLU A 224 5.51 -11.30 14.62
N GLU A 225 6.70 -11.88 14.70
CA GLU A 225 7.93 -11.15 15.01
C GLU A 225 8.38 -10.29 13.81
N ALA A 226 8.24 -10.81 12.59
CA ALA A 226 8.50 -10.04 11.38
C ALA A 226 7.60 -8.80 11.29
N VAL A 227 6.30 -8.95 11.61
CA VAL A 227 5.35 -7.84 11.69
C VAL A 227 5.78 -6.79 12.71
N LYS A 228 6.11 -7.19 13.95
CA LYS A 228 6.55 -6.25 14.99
C LYS A 228 7.80 -5.48 14.58
N LYS A 229 8.78 -6.18 13.99
CA LYS A 229 10.03 -5.56 13.50
C LYS A 229 9.82 -4.69 12.28
N ALA A 230 8.93 -5.06 11.36
CA ALA A 230 8.66 -4.27 10.16
C ALA A 230 8.08 -2.90 10.50
N LEU A 231 7.24 -2.81 11.54
CA LEU A 231 6.61 -1.55 11.97
C LEU A 231 7.60 -0.52 12.53
N THR A 232 8.84 -0.88 12.84
CA THR A 232 9.82 0.05 13.42
C THR A 232 10.63 0.81 12.37
N ASN A 233 10.54 0.44 11.09
CA ASN A 233 11.32 1.04 10.02
C ASN A 233 10.44 1.42 8.81
N PRO A 234 10.46 2.68 8.34
CA PRO A 234 9.66 3.10 7.20
C PRO A 234 9.87 2.27 5.92
N LEU A 235 11.08 1.78 5.64
CA LEU A 235 11.33 0.96 4.46
C LEU A 235 10.66 -0.41 4.54
N SER A 236 10.64 -1.01 5.74
CA SER A 236 9.93 -2.26 5.99
C SER A 236 8.42 -2.06 6.02
N VAL A 237 7.92 -0.93 6.57
CA VAL A 237 6.50 -0.59 6.48
C VAL A 237 6.08 -0.42 5.02
N LEU A 238 6.93 0.17 4.17
CA LEU A 238 6.64 0.33 2.75
C LEU A 238 6.37 -1.02 2.09
N THR A 239 7.27 -2.00 2.17
CA THR A 239 7.04 -3.31 1.53
C THR A 239 5.89 -4.09 2.16
N MET A 240 5.70 -3.96 3.48
CA MET A 240 4.52 -4.53 4.15
C MET A 240 3.21 -3.92 3.60
N TRP A 241 3.17 -2.60 3.40
CA TRP A 241 2.02 -1.90 2.85
C TRP A 241 1.82 -2.17 1.35
N LEU A 242 2.90 -2.36 0.59
CA LEU A 242 2.82 -2.78 -0.81
C LEU A 242 2.11 -4.13 -0.96
N GLY A 243 2.26 -5.07 -0.03
CA GLY A 243 1.48 -6.31 -0.03
C GLY A 243 0.05 -6.14 0.49
N ASP A 244 -0.09 -5.77 1.76
CA ASP A 244 -1.36 -5.80 2.51
C ASP A 244 -2.05 -4.45 2.71
N GLY A 245 -1.40 -3.37 2.27
CA GLY A 245 -1.91 -2.01 2.40
C GLY A 245 -3.19 -1.77 1.61
N VAL A 246 -4.05 -0.91 2.15
CA VAL A 246 -5.34 -0.55 1.56
C VAL A 246 -5.27 0.85 0.95
N LYS A 247 -5.62 0.96 -0.34
CA LYS A 247 -5.81 2.24 -1.03
C LYS A 247 -7.14 2.85 -0.60
N SER A 248 -7.15 4.16 -0.33
CA SER A 248 -8.35 4.89 0.06
C SER A 248 -8.49 6.17 -0.74
N GLY A 249 -9.42 6.20 -1.69
CA GLY A 249 -9.76 7.42 -2.43
C GLY A 249 -10.25 8.55 -1.51
N ARG A 250 -10.84 8.20 -0.36
CA ARG A 250 -11.23 9.17 0.69
C ARG A 250 -10.00 9.85 1.29
N SER A 251 -8.89 9.14 1.46
CA SER A 251 -7.63 9.70 1.99
C SER A 251 -7.07 10.77 1.07
N ILE A 252 -7.12 10.56 -0.25
CA ILE A 252 -6.73 11.59 -1.23
C ILE A 252 -7.72 12.77 -1.19
N ARG A 253 -9.02 12.51 -1.36
CA ARG A 253 -10.05 13.57 -1.43
C ARG A 253 -10.13 14.43 -0.18
N ARG A 254 -10.07 13.82 1.01
CA ARG A 254 -10.12 14.53 2.30
C ARG A 254 -8.74 14.92 2.81
N ARG A 255 -7.68 14.62 2.06
CA ARG A 255 -6.27 14.82 2.47
C ARG A 255 -6.01 14.23 3.86
N TYR A 256 -6.63 13.08 4.11
CA TYR A 256 -6.56 12.35 5.37
C TYR A 256 -5.45 11.32 5.26
N ALA A 257 -4.30 11.63 5.85
CA ALA A 257 -3.11 10.79 5.79
C ALA A 257 -3.24 9.61 6.76
N ILE A 258 -3.67 8.45 6.25
CA ILE A 258 -3.66 7.20 7.00
C ILE A 258 -3.03 6.09 6.17
N VAL A 259 -2.15 5.34 6.82
CA VAL A 259 -1.57 4.12 6.31
C VAL A 259 -2.35 2.97 6.95
N GLU A 260 -3.19 2.33 6.14
CA GLU A 260 -3.98 1.18 6.58
C GLU A 260 -3.41 -0.12 6.03
N ILE A 261 -3.34 -1.16 6.88
CA ILE A 261 -2.91 -2.51 6.52
C ILE A 261 -4.00 -3.52 6.90
N SER A 262 -4.33 -4.41 5.98
CA SER A 262 -5.19 -5.56 6.24
C SER A 262 -4.33 -6.72 6.77
N SER A 263 -4.39 -7.01 8.07
CA SER A 263 -3.62 -8.11 8.66
C SER A 263 -4.51 -9.05 9.46
N ARG A 264 -4.19 -10.35 9.43
CA ARG A 264 -4.77 -11.35 10.34
C ARG A 264 -4.09 -11.34 11.70
N ILE A 265 -2.88 -10.79 11.78
CA ILE A 265 -2.13 -10.61 13.02
C ILE A 265 -2.53 -9.24 13.59
N PRO A 266 -2.99 -9.16 14.85
CA PRO A 266 -3.34 -7.89 15.45
C PRO A 266 -2.19 -6.89 15.43
N LEU A 267 -2.44 -5.69 14.88
CA LEU A 267 -1.50 -4.57 14.93
C LEU A 267 -2.02 -3.56 15.98
N SER A 268 -1.13 -3.02 16.81
CA SER A 268 -1.46 -1.90 17.71
C SER A 268 -1.29 -0.57 16.95
N PRO A 269 -2.08 0.49 17.18
CA PRO A 269 -3.08 0.66 18.24
C PRO A 269 -4.56 0.70 17.78
N VAL A 270 -4.87 0.87 16.49
CA VAL A 270 -6.25 1.15 16.06
C VAL A 270 -6.71 0.20 14.96
N LYS A 271 -7.65 -0.68 15.32
CA LYS A 271 -8.43 -1.48 14.36
C LYS A 271 -9.61 -0.66 13.86
N THR A 272 -9.76 -0.53 12.55
CA THR A 272 -10.88 0.17 11.93
C THR A 272 -12.13 -0.70 11.96
N ARG A 273 -13.31 -0.09 11.74
CA ARG A 273 -14.58 -0.83 11.57
C ARG A 273 -14.53 -1.83 10.41
N ASN A 274 -13.65 -1.62 9.44
CA ASN A 274 -13.48 -2.48 8.27
C ASN A 274 -12.51 -3.65 8.53
N GLY A 275 -11.99 -3.78 9.75
CA GLY A 275 -11.06 -4.85 10.13
C GLY A 275 -9.60 -4.61 9.75
N THR A 276 -9.26 -3.44 9.20
CA THR A 276 -7.88 -3.01 8.90
C THR A 276 -7.23 -2.35 10.13
N TYR A 277 -5.92 -2.16 10.10
CA TYR A 277 -5.17 -1.48 11.14
C TYR A 277 -4.52 -0.21 10.62
N ILE A 278 -4.66 0.89 11.38
CA ILE A 278 -3.95 2.14 11.09
C ILE A 278 -2.56 2.05 11.70
N VAL A 279 -1.54 2.01 10.85
CA VAL A 279 -0.13 1.86 11.28
C VAL A 279 0.68 3.15 11.19
N GLY A 280 0.11 4.18 10.58
CA GLY A 280 0.75 5.49 10.52
C GLY A 280 -0.07 6.54 9.81
N ARG A 281 0.49 7.75 9.76
CA ARG A 281 -0.15 8.94 9.22
C ARG A 281 0.76 9.65 8.21
N ARG A 282 0.66 10.97 8.11
CA ARG A 282 1.32 11.82 7.12
C ARG A 282 2.84 11.65 7.15
N GLU A 283 3.42 11.67 8.34
CA GLU A 283 4.85 11.61 8.57
C GLU A 283 5.42 10.29 8.04
N LEU A 284 4.75 9.17 8.37
CA LEU A 284 5.16 7.85 7.91
C LEU A 284 5.10 7.73 6.38
N ILE A 285 4.07 8.30 5.72
CA ILE A 285 4.01 8.31 4.25
C ILE A 285 5.24 9.00 3.65
N MET A 286 5.63 10.16 4.17
CA MET A 286 6.80 10.89 3.68
C MET A 286 8.10 10.13 3.97
N GLN A 287 8.21 9.51 5.15
CA GLN A 287 9.35 8.68 5.51
C GLN A 287 9.48 7.44 4.62
N MET A 288 8.38 6.76 4.32
CA MET A 288 8.35 5.61 3.39
C MET A 288 8.84 6.02 2.00
N LEU A 289 8.33 7.14 1.46
CA LEU A 289 8.74 7.64 0.16
C LEU A 289 10.24 7.98 0.11
N ASN A 290 10.74 8.66 1.15
CA ASN A 290 12.16 9.01 1.24
C ASN A 290 13.07 7.78 1.41
N ALA A 291 12.63 6.79 2.17
CA ALA A 291 13.39 5.57 2.43
C ALA A 291 13.47 4.63 1.22
N ALA A 292 12.53 4.72 0.27
CA ALA A 292 12.41 3.80 -0.86
C ALA A 292 13.62 3.82 -1.80
N GLN A 293 14.20 5.00 -2.08
CA GLN A 293 15.40 5.17 -2.91
C GLN A 293 15.33 4.35 -4.22
N GLU A 294 16.35 3.54 -4.54
CA GLU A 294 16.38 2.66 -5.73
C GLU A 294 15.19 1.70 -5.82
N TYR A 295 14.63 1.28 -4.69
CA TYR A 295 13.41 0.48 -4.68
C TYR A 295 12.20 1.29 -5.14
N GLY A 296 12.12 2.56 -4.76
CA GLY A 296 11.10 3.49 -5.25
C GLY A 296 11.23 3.71 -6.77
N ARG A 297 12.46 3.87 -7.26
CA ARG A 297 12.74 3.94 -8.71
C ARG A 297 12.29 2.68 -9.44
N LEU A 298 12.54 1.50 -8.89
CA LEU A 298 12.05 0.24 -9.45
C LEU A 298 10.52 0.22 -9.50
N LEU A 299 9.83 0.66 -8.44
CA LEU A 299 8.37 0.70 -8.40
C LEU A 299 7.78 1.70 -9.41
N ASP A 300 8.49 2.79 -9.71
CA ASP A 300 8.16 3.72 -10.79
C ASP A 300 8.28 3.05 -12.16
N THR A 301 9.42 2.39 -12.41
CA THR A 301 9.66 1.62 -13.65
C THR A 301 8.59 0.56 -13.88
N LEU A 302 8.10 -0.08 -12.81
CA LEU A 302 7.11 -1.14 -12.87
C LEU A 302 5.66 -0.65 -12.91
N GLN A 303 5.40 0.66 -12.87
CA GLN A 303 4.04 1.23 -12.84
C GLN A 303 3.19 0.68 -11.67
N SER A 304 3.80 0.53 -10.49
CA SER A 304 3.11 -0.05 -9.32
C SER A 304 1.93 0.83 -8.87
N ASP A 305 0.70 0.32 -8.98
CA ASP A 305 -0.54 1.03 -8.61
C ASP A 305 -0.51 1.57 -7.17
N LYS A 306 0.08 0.80 -6.26
CA LYS A 306 0.20 1.15 -4.86
C LYS A 306 1.26 2.23 -4.63
N TRP A 307 2.39 2.14 -5.31
CA TRP A 307 3.43 3.16 -5.25
C TRP A 307 2.95 4.49 -5.84
N LEU A 308 2.32 4.45 -7.03
CA LEU A 308 1.70 5.61 -7.65
C LEU A 308 0.66 6.25 -6.72
N TYR A 309 -0.21 5.44 -6.09
CA TYR A 309 -1.15 5.93 -5.09
C TYR A 309 -0.45 6.65 -3.92
N LEU A 310 0.64 6.11 -3.37
CA LEU A 310 1.37 6.77 -2.28
C LEU A 310 1.97 8.11 -2.72
N LYS A 311 2.53 8.19 -3.93
CA LYS A 311 3.03 9.45 -4.49
C LYS A 311 1.92 10.47 -4.68
N THR A 312 0.79 10.08 -5.28
CA THR A 312 -0.38 10.96 -5.45
C THR A 312 -0.93 11.43 -4.11
N LEU A 313 -1.01 10.55 -3.12
CA LEU A 313 -1.45 10.90 -1.78
C LEU A 313 -0.47 11.87 -1.12
N ALA A 314 0.84 11.62 -1.18
CA ALA A 314 1.83 12.52 -0.61
C ALA A 314 1.79 13.90 -1.27
N GLU A 315 1.58 13.96 -2.58
CA GLU A 315 1.45 15.22 -3.30
C GLU A 315 0.21 16.01 -2.85
N ALA A 316 -0.93 15.33 -2.75
CA ALA A 316 -2.15 15.93 -2.18
C ALA A 316 -1.95 16.40 -0.73
N LEU A 317 -1.10 15.70 0.04
CA LEU A 317 -0.76 16.06 1.41
C LEU A 317 0.21 17.26 1.48
N ARG A 318 1.19 17.38 0.57
CA ARG A 318 2.08 18.55 0.49
C ARG A 318 1.29 19.83 0.26
N HIS A 319 0.25 19.75 -0.55
CA HIS A 319 -0.68 20.85 -0.85
C HIS A 319 -1.83 20.98 0.17
N SER A 320 -1.87 20.14 1.20
CA SER A 320 -2.84 20.21 2.28
C SER A 320 -2.33 21.08 3.43
N ARG A 321 -3.22 21.90 4.02
CA ARG A 321 -2.92 22.55 5.30
C ARG A 321 -2.51 21.46 6.30
N PRO A 322 -1.41 21.63 7.05
CA PRO A 322 -0.99 20.65 8.05
C PRO A 322 -2.14 20.38 9.04
N PRO A 323 -2.23 19.17 9.61
CA PRO A 323 -3.22 18.87 10.63
C PRO A 323 -3.11 19.88 11.78
N PRO A 324 -4.23 20.23 12.45
CA PRO A 324 -4.20 21.16 13.56
C PRO A 324 -3.35 20.56 14.68
N VAL A 325 -2.21 21.20 14.97
CA VAL A 325 -1.39 20.85 16.14
C VAL A 325 -2.18 21.24 17.37
N LYS A 326 -2.30 20.32 18.33
CA LYS A 326 -3.00 20.56 19.59
C LYS A 326 -2.02 20.53 20.76
N ILE A 327 -2.20 21.43 21.70
CA ILE A 327 -1.51 21.46 22.99
C ILE A 327 -2.53 21.23 24.10
N THR A 328 -2.09 20.66 25.22
CA THR A 328 -2.96 20.41 26.38
C THR A 328 -2.65 21.46 27.43
N ILE A 329 -3.65 22.27 27.80
CA ILE A 329 -3.55 23.29 28.86
C ILE A 329 -4.76 23.09 29.77
N ALA A 330 -4.58 23.10 31.08
CA ALA A 330 -5.68 22.87 32.04
C ALA A 330 -6.49 21.58 31.72
N ARG A 331 -5.79 20.49 31.38
CA ARG A 331 -6.37 19.20 30.93
C ARG A 331 -7.26 19.28 29.68
N THR A 332 -7.27 20.42 28.99
CA THR A 332 -8.09 20.66 27.80
C THR A 332 -7.21 20.79 26.56
N ALA A 333 -7.65 20.20 25.44
CA ALA A 333 -6.91 20.22 24.18
C ALA A 333 -7.23 21.48 23.36
N PHE A 334 -6.28 22.39 23.23
CA PHE A 334 -6.35 23.60 22.42
C PHE A 334 -5.68 23.40 21.06
N GLY A 335 -6.32 23.82 19.97
CA GLY A 335 -5.71 23.82 18.64
C GLY A 335 -4.90 25.08 18.38
N LEU A 336 -3.66 24.93 17.90
CA LEU A 336 -2.81 26.06 17.52
C LEU A 336 -3.27 26.67 16.20
N ARG A 337 -3.34 28.00 16.17
CA ARG A 337 -3.67 28.80 14.98
C ARG A 337 -2.66 29.92 14.79
N LEU A 338 -2.28 30.13 13.53
CA LEU A 338 -1.40 31.22 13.12
C LEU A 338 -2.26 32.28 12.41
N GLN A 339 -2.23 33.50 12.91
CA GLN A 339 -2.76 34.68 12.23
C GLN A 339 -1.63 35.39 11.49
N SER A 340 -1.88 35.69 10.22
CA SER A 340 -0.89 36.34 9.34
C SER A 340 -1.37 37.65 8.73
N HIS A 341 -2.67 37.97 8.84
CA HIS A 341 -3.24 39.24 8.37
C HIS A 341 -3.56 40.12 9.60
N GLY A 342 -3.07 41.36 9.62
CA GLY A 342 -3.30 42.33 10.70
C GLY A 342 -2.34 42.26 11.89
N GLY A 343 -1.27 41.46 11.82
CA GLY A 343 -0.31 41.25 12.90
C GLY A 343 0.12 39.78 12.97
N CYS A 344 1.37 39.53 13.39
CA CYS A 344 1.89 38.17 13.49
C CYS A 344 1.68 37.58 14.88
N ALA A 345 0.76 36.62 14.97
CA ALA A 345 0.41 36.00 16.24
C ALA A 345 0.10 34.51 16.10
N VAL A 346 0.43 33.77 17.14
CA VAL A 346 0.01 32.38 17.37
C VAL A 346 -0.94 32.31 18.57
N TYR A 347 -2.03 31.57 18.43
CA TYR A 347 -3.06 31.38 19.44
C TYR A 347 -3.28 29.91 19.71
N ALA A 348 -3.60 29.56 20.96
CA ALA A 348 -4.14 28.26 21.31
C ALA A 348 -5.64 28.43 21.48
N VAL A 349 -6.42 27.66 20.73
CA VAL A 349 -7.85 27.92 20.54
C VAL A 349 -8.66 26.68 20.89
N PHE A 350 -9.60 26.84 21.82
CA PHE A 350 -10.67 25.91 22.11
C PHE A 350 -11.97 26.43 21.50
N ARG A 351 -12.74 25.55 20.85
CA ARG A 351 -14.03 25.91 20.20
C ARG A 351 -15.05 24.84 20.50
N THR A 352 -16.20 25.27 20.99
CA THR A 352 -17.35 24.40 21.26
C THR A 352 -18.65 25.10 20.83
N ARG A 353 -19.72 24.33 20.64
CA ARG A 353 -21.07 24.87 20.45
C ARG A 353 -21.82 25.00 21.79
N ASN A 354 -21.27 24.44 22.87
CA ASN A 354 -21.85 24.48 24.19
C ASN A 354 -21.24 25.64 24.98
N GLU A 355 -22.07 26.61 25.37
CA GLU A 355 -21.60 27.76 26.14
C GLU A 355 -21.03 27.37 27.51
N ASP A 356 -21.66 26.41 28.19
CA ASP A 356 -21.25 25.98 29.53
C ASP A 356 -19.89 25.29 29.50
N GLU A 357 -19.61 24.53 28.44
CA GLU A 357 -18.29 23.93 28.24
C GLU A 357 -17.22 25.00 28.00
N ALA A 358 -17.53 26.08 27.26
CA ALA A 358 -16.62 27.19 27.10
C ALA A 358 -16.37 27.94 28.41
N LYS A 359 -17.40 28.17 29.22
CA LYS A 359 -17.30 28.78 30.55
C LYS A 359 -16.48 27.92 31.51
N ALA A 360 -16.67 26.61 31.51
CA ALA A 360 -15.89 25.68 32.33
C ALA A 360 -14.40 25.70 31.95
N VAL A 361 -14.09 25.75 30.66
CA VAL A 361 -12.70 25.89 30.19
C VAL A 361 -12.11 27.24 30.58
N ALA A 362 -12.87 28.33 30.49
CA ALA A 362 -12.42 29.66 30.93
C ALA A 362 -12.12 29.68 32.44
N ALA A 363 -13.03 29.18 33.29
CA ALA A 363 -12.84 29.09 34.73
C ALA A 363 -11.61 28.25 35.11
N ALA A 364 -11.40 27.11 34.44
CA ALA A 364 -10.21 26.28 34.66
C ALA A 364 -8.90 26.99 34.30
N LEU A 365 -8.91 27.92 33.33
CA LEU A 365 -7.75 28.76 33.02
C LEU A 365 -7.54 29.84 34.10
N GLU A 366 -8.62 30.44 34.61
CA GLU A 366 -8.57 31.44 35.69
C GLU A 366 -8.02 30.87 36.99
N GLU A 367 -8.46 29.67 37.39
CA GLU A 367 -7.95 28.96 38.58
C GLU A 367 -6.43 28.73 38.52
N LEU A 368 -5.90 28.53 37.31
CA LEU A 368 -4.47 28.35 37.07
C LEU A 368 -3.74 29.68 36.80
N GLY A 369 -4.43 30.82 36.89
CA GLY A 369 -3.86 32.16 36.65
C GLY A 369 -3.44 32.40 35.20
N ILE A 370 -4.00 31.66 34.24
CA ILE A 370 -3.66 31.74 32.82
C ILE A 370 -4.52 32.78 32.13
N ARG A 371 -3.89 33.79 31.53
CA ARG A 371 -4.60 34.83 30.79
C ARG A 371 -5.20 34.29 29.49
N HIS A 372 -6.49 34.51 29.30
CA HIS A 372 -7.23 34.02 28.15
C HIS A 372 -8.25 35.07 27.68
N ASN A 373 -8.84 34.83 26.52
CA ASN A 373 -9.93 35.64 25.98
C ASN A 373 -11.07 34.73 25.55
N THR A 374 -12.30 35.22 25.67
CA THR A 374 -13.51 34.55 25.20
C THR A 374 -14.17 35.40 24.11
N LEU A 375 -14.64 34.76 23.04
CA LEU A 375 -15.44 35.42 22.02
C LEU A 375 -16.44 34.47 21.39
N HIS A 376 -17.49 35.06 20.82
CA HIS A 376 -18.50 34.36 20.07
C HIS A 376 -18.17 34.41 18.56
N ASP A 377 -17.91 33.26 17.94
CA ASP A 377 -17.56 33.12 16.52
C ASP A 377 -18.63 32.30 15.78
N GLY A 378 -19.66 33.02 15.30
CA GLY A 378 -20.77 32.44 14.55
C GLY A 378 -21.64 31.52 15.39
N LYS A 379 -21.51 30.19 15.21
CA LYS A 379 -22.23 29.17 15.99
C LYS A 379 -21.39 28.55 17.10
N TYR A 380 -20.26 29.16 17.44
CA TYR A 380 -19.28 28.61 18.36
C TYR A 380 -18.86 29.61 19.42
N TYR A 381 -18.70 29.13 20.65
CA TYR A 381 -18.01 29.82 21.72
C TYR A 381 -16.53 29.46 21.64
N MET A 382 -15.66 30.47 21.64
CA MET A 382 -14.23 30.31 21.48
C MET A 382 -13.51 30.85 22.70
N VAL A 383 -12.66 30.01 23.30
CA VAL A 383 -11.71 30.40 24.34
C VAL A 383 -10.31 30.33 23.73
N TYR A 384 -9.53 31.40 23.79
CA TYR A 384 -8.19 31.40 23.24
C TYR A 384 -7.15 32.06 24.12
N ILE A 385 -5.93 31.53 24.05
CA ILE A 385 -4.75 32.02 24.75
C ILE A 385 -3.85 32.71 23.73
N ALA A 386 -3.45 33.94 24.02
CA ALA A 386 -2.67 34.79 23.14
C ALA A 386 -1.18 34.42 23.13
N THR A 387 -0.45 34.92 22.12
CA THR A 387 0.97 34.62 21.90
C THR A 387 1.86 34.89 23.11
N THR A 388 1.65 36.02 23.80
CA THR A 388 2.46 36.41 24.96
C THR A 388 2.29 35.46 26.14
N GLU A 389 1.07 34.99 26.37
CA GLU A 389 0.79 34.04 27.43
C GLU A 389 1.26 32.62 27.06
N LEU A 390 1.12 32.23 25.79
CA LEU A 390 1.71 30.98 25.29
C LEU A 390 3.23 30.95 25.44
N ALA A 391 3.91 32.07 25.22
CA ALA A 391 5.36 32.18 25.44
C ALA A 391 5.73 31.89 26.90
N ARG A 392 4.97 32.44 27.85
CA ARG A 392 5.17 32.21 29.29
C ARG A 392 4.93 30.75 29.67
N LEU A 393 3.90 30.13 29.11
CA LEU A 393 3.62 28.71 29.33
C LEU A 393 4.75 27.83 28.77
N ALA A 394 5.23 28.15 27.57
CA ALA A 394 6.31 27.42 26.93
C ALA A 394 7.65 27.52 27.68
N GLN A 395 7.91 28.62 28.40
CA GLN A 395 9.09 28.73 29.28
C GLN A 395 9.03 27.78 30.48
N LYS A 396 7.81 27.41 30.92
CA LYS A 396 7.59 26.54 32.09
C LYS A 396 7.36 25.07 31.73
N ASP A 397 6.87 24.80 30.52
CA ASP A 397 6.58 23.46 30.02
C ASP A 397 7.27 23.18 28.68
N GLN A 398 8.23 22.25 28.73
CA GLN A 398 9.02 21.83 27.58
C GLN A 398 8.17 21.13 26.50
N GLU A 399 7.09 20.43 26.86
CA GLU A 399 6.20 19.79 25.88
C GLU A 399 5.42 20.84 25.08
N THR A 400 4.88 21.86 25.77
CA THR A 400 4.23 23.01 25.13
C THR A 400 5.18 23.76 24.22
N ALA A 401 6.41 24.05 24.66
CA ALA A 401 7.44 24.68 23.81
C ALA A 401 7.70 23.89 22.54
N ARG A 402 7.96 22.58 22.68
CA ARG A 402 8.22 21.69 21.54
C ARG A 402 7.07 21.68 20.53
N LYS A 403 5.82 21.59 20.99
CA LYS A 403 4.63 21.56 20.11
C LYS A 403 4.39 22.90 19.41
N ILE A 404 4.64 24.03 20.07
CA ILE A 404 4.54 25.35 19.42
C ILE A 404 5.62 25.48 18.35
N THR A 405 6.86 25.10 18.66
CA THR A 405 7.97 25.12 17.69
C THR A 405 7.69 24.21 16.50
N GLU A 406 7.18 23.00 16.73
CA GLU A 406 6.74 22.09 15.66
C GLU A 406 5.66 22.74 14.79
N PHE A 407 4.64 23.35 15.40
CA PHE A 407 3.59 24.05 14.67
C PHE A 407 4.11 25.19 13.79
N LEU A 408 5.03 26.02 14.31
CA LEU A 408 5.61 27.12 13.54
C LEU A 408 6.49 26.60 12.39
N HIS A 409 7.24 25.53 12.60
CA HIS A 409 8.02 24.86 11.55
C HIS A 409 7.13 24.28 10.44
N LEU A 410 5.98 23.69 10.80
CA LEU A 410 4.97 23.23 9.85
C LEU A 410 4.37 24.36 9.01
N ARG A 411 4.54 25.62 9.44
CA ARG A 411 4.02 26.83 8.77
C ARG A 411 5.13 27.75 8.27
N LYS A 412 6.36 27.23 8.07
CA LYS A 412 7.52 27.98 7.56
C LYS A 412 7.33 28.60 6.16
N ASP A 413 6.28 28.19 5.45
CA ASP A 413 5.82 28.80 4.20
C ASP A 413 5.28 30.22 4.43
N LYS A 414 4.90 30.56 5.67
CA LYS A 414 4.46 31.90 6.06
C LYS A 414 5.63 32.68 6.67
N PRO A 415 5.97 33.88 6.15
CA PRO A 415 6.99 34.76 6.75
C PRO A 415 6.73 35.05 8.23
N CYS A 416 5.45 35.04 8.60
CA CYS A 416 4.99 35.22 9.96
C CYS A 416 5.48 34.14 10.94
N ALA A 417 5.44 32.87 10.52
CA ALA A 417 5.87 31.77 11.37
C ALA A 417 7.37 31.85 11.65
N ARG A 418 8.18 32.20 10.63
CA ARG A 418 9.64 32.37 10.77
C ARG A 418 9.99 33.47 11.79
N ARG A 419 9.30 34.60 11.73
CA ARG A 419 9.47 35.69 12.71
C ARG A 419 9.15 35.23 14.13
N LEU A 420 8.02 34.54 14.32
CA LEU A 420 7.60 34.06 15.63
C LEU A 420 8.52 33.00 16.21
N THR A 421 9.08 32.10 15.38
CA THR A 421 10.09 31.12 15.83
C THR A 421 11.30 31.82 16.44
N ASN A 422 11.83 32.83 15.75
CA ASN A 422 13.02 33.56 16.21
C ASN A 422 12.74 34.43 17.45
N SER A 423 11.52 34.97 17.60
CA SER A 423 11.17 35.83 18.73
C SER A 423 10.75 35.09 20.00
N LEU A 424 10.09 33.93 19.87
CA LEU A 424 9.55 33.18 21.00
C LEU A 424 10.55 32.17 21.59
N PHE A 425 11.51 31.71 20.78
CA PHE A 425 12.45 30.65 21.15
C PHE A 425 13.87 30.92 20.60
N PRO A 426 14.56 32.01 20.99
CA PRO A 426 15.89 32.35 20.46
C PRO A 426 17.00 31.38 20.89
N SER A 427 16.73 30.42 21.78
CA SER A 427 17.74 29.54 22.40
C SER A 427 17.41 28.04 22.32
N PHE A 428 16.50 27.64 21.42
CA PHE A 428 16.13 26.24 21.18
C PHE A 428 16.47 25.76 19.77
#